data_AF-A0A533UU90-F1
#
_entry.id   AF-A0A533UU90-F1
#
_cell.length_a   1.000
_cell.length_b   1.000
_cell.length_c   1.000
_cell.angle_alpha   90.00
_cell.angle_beta   90.00
_cell.angle_gamma   90.00
#
_symmetry.space_group_name_H-M   'P 1'
#
loop_
_entity.id
_entity.type
_entity.pdbx_description
1 polymer ?
#
loop_
_entity_poly.entity_id
_entity_poly.type
_entity_poly.pdbx_seq_one_letter_code
_entity_poly.pdbx_strand_id
1 'polypeptide(L)'
;MQYFTALKIGEKRVKEAREYLNKVSNGQAMPALALRDNKSNVWEPVGEENLYSVLNDAGGYVLTDVSGYMIVLCDKNGISKAIVRGLNIERRDAIVKTLQIDNTVEYKGQVTLPV
;
A
#
# COMPACT_ATOMS: atom_id res chain seq x y z
N MET A 1 -6.70 14.63 -16.15
CA MET A 1 -6.38 13.73 -17.29
C MET A 1 -7.68 13.03 -17.74
N GLN A 2 -7.75 12.41 -18.93
CA GLN A 2 -8.89 11.54 -19.27
C GLN A 2 -8.86 10.31 -18.35
N TYR A 3 -10.03 9.86 -17.87
CA TYR A 3 -10.16 8.75 -16.91
C TYR A 3 -9.34 7.52 -17.29
N PHE A 4 -9.51 7.00 -18.52
CA PHE A 4 -8.83 5.78 -18.96
C PHE A 4 -7.30 5.92 -19.00
N THR A 5 -6.78 7.09 -19.34
CA THR A 5 -5.33 7.34 -19.32
C THR A 5 -4.79 7.34 -17.89
N ALA A 6 -5.50 8.01 -16.97
CA ALA A 6 -5.13 8.03 -15.56
C ALA A 6 -5.19 6.62 -14.95
N LEU A 7 -6.25 5.87 -15.25
CA LEU A 7 -6.42 4.50 -14.75
C LEU A 7 -5.28 3.59 -15.22
N LYS A 8 -4.95 3.61 -16.52
CA LYS A 8 -3.89 2.76 -17.07
C LYS A 8 -2.51 3.05 -16.46
N ILE A 9 -2.20 4.32 -16.22
CA ILE A 9 -0.96 4.72 -15.53
C ILE A 9 -0.99 4.24 -14.07
N GLY A 10 -2.12 4.41 -13.40
CA GLY A 10 -2.35 3.97 -12.03
C GLY A 10 -2.18 2.46 -11.85
N GLU A 11 -2.82 1.67 -12.71
CA GLU A 11 -2.74 0.20 -12.71
C GLU A 11 -1.32 -0.29 -12.91
N LYS A 12 -0.54 0.35 -13.78
CA LYS A 12 0.88 0.05 -13.96
C LYS A 12 1.65 0.26 -12.65
N ARG A 13 1.47 1.40 -11.99
CA ARG A 13 2.14 1.73 -10.71
C ARG A 13 1.73 0.78 -9.58
N VAL A 14 0.45 0.43 -9.51
CA VAL A 14 -0.07 -0.57 -8.57
C VAL A 14 0.56 -1.94 -8.82
N LYS A 15 0.66 -2.36 -10.09
CA LYS A 15 1.29 -3.63 -10.46
C LYS A 15 2.75 -3.67 -10.03
N GLU A 16 3.53 -2.64 -10.33
CA GLU A 16 4.94 -2.53 -9.95
C GLU A 16 5.13 -2.54 -8.42
N ALA A 17 4.31 -1.76 -7.68
CA ALA A 17 4.35 -1.75 -6.22
C ALA A 17 3.99 -3.12 -5.62
N ARG A 18 2.98 -3.79 -6.17
CA ARG A 18 2.57 -5.14 -5.74
C ARG A 18 3.65 -6.17 -6.02
N GLU A 19 4.28 -6.13 -7.19
CA GLU A 19 5.38 -7.01 -7.55
C GLU A 19 6.58 -6.82 -6.62
N TYR A 20 6.90 -5.58 -6.26
CA TYR A 20 7.94 -5.30 -5.27
C TYR A 20 7.58 -5.86 -3.89
N LEU A 21 6.39 -5.53 -3.37
CA LEU A 21 5.96 -6.02 -2.05
C LEU A 21 5.88 -7.56 -2.00
N ASN A 22 5.47 -8.21 -3.09
CA ASN A 22 5.44 -9.66 -3.20
C ASN A 22 6.80 -10.33 -3.02
N LYS A 23 7.90 -9.68 -3.47
CA LYS A 23 9.26 -10.22 -3.30
C LYS A 23 9.65 -10.35 -1.84
N VAL A 24 9.17 -9.41 -1.01
CA VAL A 24 9.49 -9.38 0.43
C VAL A 24 8.42 -10.05 1.29
N SER A 25 7.20 -10.24 0.76
CA SER A 25 6.05 -10.76 1.49
C SER A 25 5.59 -12.16 1.05
N ASN A 26 6.44 -12.94 0.37
CA ASN A 26 6.14 -14.30 -0.11
C ASN A 26 4.86 -14.38 -0.96
N GLY A 27 4.65 -13.44 -1.87
CA GLY A 27 3.51 -13.51 -2.81
C GLY A 27 2.14 -13.11 -2.23
N GLN A 28 2.09 -12.62 -0.98
CA GLN A 28 0.83 -12.25 -0.31
C GLN A 28 0.36 -10.81 -0.56
N ALA A 29 1.08 -10.02 -1.37
CA ALA A 29 0.71 -8.64 -1.64
C ALA A 29 -0.49 -8.54 -2.58
N MET A 30 -1.47 -7.75 -2.17
CA MET A 30 -2.69 -7.44 -2.91
C MET A 30 -2.57 -6.04 -3.54
N PRO A 31 -3.14 -5.81 -4.73
CA PRO A 31 -3.27 -4.46 -5.29
C PRO A 31 -4.27 -3.63 -4.48
N ALA A 32 -4.11 -2.30 -4.49
CA ALA A 32 -5.00 -1.38 -3.79
C ALA A 32 -5.58 -0.31 -4.75
N LEU A 33 -5.26 0.97 -4.58
CA LEU A 33 -5.87 2.09 -5.31
C LEU A 33 -5.00 2.52 -6.51
N ALA A 34 -5.57 2.48 -7.70
CA ALA A 34 -4.90 2.94 -8.94
C ALA A 34 -5.05 4.45 -9.17
N LEU A 35 -6.09 5.07 -8.59
CA LEU A 35 -6.40 6.48 -8.75
C LEU A 35 -6.31 7.18 -7.40
N ARG A 36 -5.99 8.48 -7.43
CA ARG A 36 -6.08 9.31 -6.23
C ARG A 36 -7.53 9.57 -5.89
N ASP A 37 -7.82 9.55 -4.59
CA ASP A 37 -9.06 10.10 -4.07
C ASP A 37 -8.88 11.62 -3.92
N ASN A 38 -9.45 12.38 -4.86
CA ASN A 38 -9.47 13.84 -4.80
C ASN A 38 -10.91 14.33 -4.94
N LYS A 39 -11.25 15.45 -4.30
CA LYS A 39 -12.60 16.04 -4.36
C LYS A 39 -12.86 16.82 -5.66
N SER A 40 -12.07 16.57 -6.70
CA SER A 40 -12.12 17.31 -7.96
C SER A 40 -12.69 16.44 -9.08
N ASN A 41 -13.17 17.05 -10.16
CA ASN A 41 -13.56 16.33 -11.37
C ASN A 41 -12.35 15.92 -12.24
N VAL A 42 -11.14 15.89 -11.67
CA VAL A 42 -9.90 15.57 -12.38
C VAL A 42 -9.38 14.22 -11.92
N TRP A 43 -9.38 13.26 -12.83
CA TRP A 43 -8.77 11.95 -12.59
C TRP A 43 -7.25 12.04 -12.65
N GLU A 44 -6.61 11.53 -11.60
CA GLU A 44 -5.16 11.46 -11.45
C GLU A 44 -4.74 10.05 -11.02
N PRO A 45 -3.70 9.48 -11.63
CA PRO A 45 -3.13 8.23 -11.17
C PRO A 45 -2.52 8.39 -9.78
N VAL A 46 -2.52 7.29 -9.02
CA VAL A 46 -1.74 7.19 -7.78
C VAL A 46 -0.26 7.53 -8.03
N GLY A 47 0.43 8.12 -7.05
CA GLY A 47 1.82 8.53 -7.20
C GLY A 47 2.80 7.40 -7.54
N GLU A 48 3.94 7.78 -8.10
CA GLU A 48 4.94 6.84 -8.61
C GLU A 48 5.85 6.32 -7.51
N GLU A 49 6.19 7.19 -6.57
CA GLU A 49 7.02 6.92 -5.40
C GLU A 49 6.44 5.80 -4.53
N ASN A 50 7.30 4.95 -3.99
CA ASN A 50 6.92 3.93 -3.02
C ASN A 50 7.39 4.37 -1.65
N LEU A 51 6.45 4.69 -0.77
CA LEU A 51 6.68 4.82 0.68
C LEU A 51 6.00 3.66 1.38
N TYR A 52 6.52 3.22 2.51
CA TYR A 52 5.89 2.16 3.29
C TYR A 52 5.24 2.70 4.58
N SER A 53 4.13 2.12 4.99
CA SER A 53 3.50 2.38 6.29
C SER A 53 3.11 1.06 6.94
N VAL A 54 3.27 1.00 8.26
CA VAL A 54 2.85 -0.15 9.08
C VAL A 54 1.57 0.23 9.81
N LEU A 55 0.53 -0.58 9.64
CA LEU A 55 -0.76 -0.42 10.29
C LEU A 55 -1.00 -1.63 11.20
N ASN A 56 -1.65 -1.39 12.34
CA ASN A 56 -2.19 -2.46 13.17
C ASN A 56 -3.64 -2.72 12.73
N ASP A 57 -4.00 -3.98 12.48
CA ASP A 57 -5.32 -4.40 12.00
C ASP A 57 -6.42 -4.29 13.06
N ALA A 58 -6.16 -3.56 14.15
CA ALA A 58 -7.10 -3.26 15.23
C ALA A 58 -8.29 -2.36 14.81
N GLY A 59 -8.36 -1.91 13.55
CA GLY A 59 -9.33 -0.93 13.07
C GLY A 59 -10.05 -1.36 11.80
N GLY A 60 -10.91 -2.37 11.87
CA GLY A 60 -11.82 -2.70 10.76
C GLY A 60 -12.44 -4.09 10.81
N TYR A 61 -13.48 -4.24 11.64
CA TYR A 61 -14.54 -5.27 11.52
C TYR A 61 -14.09 -6.71 11.20
N VAL A 62 -13.32 -7.35 12.08
CA VAL A 62 -13.20 -8.82 12.11
C VAL A 62 -13.32 -9.31 13.55
N LEU A 63 -14.32 -10.15 13.80
CA LEU A 63 -14.66 -10.79 15.08
C LEU A 63 -13.71 -11.96 15.42
N THR A 64 -12.41 -11.80 15.20
CA THR A 64 -11.41 -12.80 15.62
C THR A 64 -10.23 -12.10 16.29
N ASP A 65 -9.90 -12.53 17.51
CA ASP A 65 -8.92 -11.94 18.43
C ASP A 65 -7.45 -12.01 17.97
N VAL A 66 -7.17 -11.90 16.66
CA VAL A 66 -5.83 -11.90 16.11
C VAL A 66 -5.56 -10.55 15.46
N SER A 67 -5.17 -9.56 16.27
CA SER A 67 -4.67 -8.28 15.79
C SER A 67 -3.38 -8.50 15.00
N GLY A 68 -3.51 -8.66 13.68
CA GLY A 68 -2.39 -8.75 12.76
C GLY A 68 -1.82 -7.37 12.44
N TYR A 69 -0.66 -7.36 11.79
CA TYR A 69 -0.11 -6.17 11.17
C TYR A 69 -0.39 -6.17 9.69
N MET A 70 -0.42 -4.97 9.13
CA MET A 70 -0.53 -4.71 7.73
C MET A 70 0.63 -3.81 7.31
N ILE A 71 1.23 -4.10 6.16
CA ILE A 71 2.22 -3.24 5.53
C ILE A 71 1.64 -2.74 4.22
N VAL A 72 1.71 -1.43 4.02
CA VAL A 72 1.14 -0.75 2.87
C VAL A 72 2.26 -0.02 2.14
N LEU A 73 2.35 -0.21 0.82
CA LEU A 73 3.06 0.71 -0.05
C LEU A 73 2.09 1.79 -0.51
N CYS A 74 2.45 3.05 -0.34
CA CYS A 74 1.62 4.20 -0.66
C CYS A 74 2.42 5.32 -1.35
N ASP A 75 1.69 6.26 -1.95
CA ASP A 75 2.26 7.50 -2.45
C ASP A 75 2.47 8.54 -1.33
N LYS A 76 3.06 9.70 -1.65
CA LYS A 76 3.33 10.78 -0.69
C LYS A 76 2.10 11.38 -0.02
N ASN A 77 0.91 11.13 -0.58
CA ASN A 77 -0.35 11.59 -0.01
C ASN A 77 -1.02 10.47 0.83
N GLY A 78 -0.35 9.33 1.00
CA GLY A 78 -0.88 8.18 1.71
C GLY A 78 -1.83 7.31 0.90
N ILE A 79 -1.96 7.51 -0.42
CA ILE A 79 -2.84 6.66 -1.25
C ILE A 79 -2.19 5.28 -1.42
N SER A 80 -2.86 4.23 -0.93
CA SER A 80 -2.33 2.87 -0.99
C SER A 80 -2.25 2.31 -2.41
N LYS A 81 -1.12 1.68 -2.75
CA LYS A 81 -0.88 0.99 -4.02
C LYS A 81 -0.85 -0.52 -3.89
N ALA A 82 -0.22 -1.01 -2.82
CA ALA A 82 -0.13 -2.44 -2.53
C ALA A 82 -0.19 -2.68 -1.03
N ILE A 83 -0.81 -3.78 -0.62
CA ILE A 83 -1.09 -4.09 0.78
C ILE A 83 -0.75 -5.55 1.05
N VAL A 84 -0.15 -5.84 2.20
CA VAL A 84 -0.12 -7.19 2.77
C VAL A 84 -0.70 -7.13 4.19
N ARG A 85 -1.57 -8.07 4.53
CA ARG A 85 -2.31 -8.13 5.81
C ARG A 85 -2.07 -9.47 6.52
N GLY A 86 -2.52 -9.57 7.77
CA GLY A 86 -2.42 -10.82 8.56
C GLY A 86 -0.98 -11.18 8.94
N LEU A 87 -0.10 -10.18 9.06
CA LEU A 87 1.28 -10.41 9.48
C LEU A 87 1.36 -10.52 11.00
N ASN A 88 2.15 -11.46 11.51
CA ASN A 88 2.58 -11.43 12.90
C ASN A 88 3.74 -10.42 13.07
N ILE A 89 4.19 -10.20 14.31
CA ILE A 89 5.23 -9.22 14.61
C ILE A 89 6.57 -9.56 13.93
N GLU A 90 6.96 -10.84 13.93
CA GLU A 90 8.23 -11.29 13.33
C GLU A 90 8.26 -11.06 11.82
N ARG A 91 7.17 -11.39 11.11
CA ARG A 91 7.07 -11.18 9.67
C ARG A 91 6.98 -9.69 9.32
N ARG A 92 6.26 -8.90 10.12
CA ARG A 92 6.22 -7.44 9.98
C ARG A 92 7.63 -6.87 10.06
N ASP A 93 8.38 -7.23 11.09
CA ASP A 93 9.74 -6.72 11.32
C ASP A 93 10.71 -7.16 10.22
N ALA A 94 10.61 -8.40 9.74
CA ALA A 94 11.42 -8.90 8.63
C ALA A 94 11.18 -8.12 7.32
N ILE A 95 9.92 -7.83 7.00
CA ILE A 95 9.56 -7.04 5.82
C ILE A 95 10.06 -5.60 5.97
N VAL A 96 9.78 -4.95 7.12
CA VAL A 96 10.23 -3.57 7.39
C VAL A 96 11.74 -3.44 7.28
N LYS A 97 12.50 -4.40 7.83
CA LYS A 97 13.96 -4.41 7.71
C LYS A 97 14.42 -4.49 6.25
N THR A 98 13.78 -5.31 5.44
CA THR A 98 14.09 -5.40 4.00
C THR A 98 13.77 -4.09 3.28
N LEU A 99 12.61 -3.49 3.55
CA LEU A 99 12.21 -2.20 2.97
C LEU A 99 13.20 -1.08 3.34
N GLN A 100 13.70 -1.08 4.58
CA GLN A 100 14.72 -0.12 5.03
C GLN A 100 16.08 -0.33 4.36
N ILE A 101 16.51 -1.59 4.18
CA ILE A 101 17.73 -1.92 3.42
C ILE A 101 17.64 -1.42 1.98
N ASP A 102 16.46 -1.53 1.38
CA ASP A 102 16.17 -1.04 0.03
C ASP A 102 15.99 0.49 -0.03
N ASN A 103 16.20 1.21 1.09
CA ASN A 103 16.00 2.66 1.22
C ASN A 103 14.56 3.12 0.92
N THR A 104 13.57 2.25 1.09
CA THR A 104 12.15 2.65 1.03
C THR A 104 11.85 3.50 2.25
N VAL A 105 11.36 4.72 2.04
CA VAL A 105 11.10 5.68 3.12
C VAL A 105 9.79 5.33 3.82
N GLU A 106 9.79 5.43 5.15
CA GLU A 106 8.58 5.28 5.96
C GLU A 106 7.67 6.50 5.83
N TYR A 107 6.40 6.26 5.50
CA TYR A 107 5.33 7.24 5.53
C TYR A 107 4.63 7.21 6.89
N LYS A 108 4.61 8.37 7.57
CA LYS A 108 4.02 8.53 8.91
C LYS A 108 2.66 9.21 8.92
N GLY A 109 2.13 9.56 7.75
CA GLY A 109 0.83 10.20 7.61
C GLY A 109 -0.33 9.18 7.63
N GLN A 110 -1.54 9.69 7.45
CA GLN A 110 -2.72 8.83 7.30
C GLN A 110 -2.69 8.13 5.95
N VAL A 111 -2.94 6.82 5.95
CA VAL A 111 -3.01 5.98 4.75
C VAL A 111 -4.47 5.79 4.33
N THR A 112 -4.76 6.02 3.05
CA THR A 112 -6.05 5.74 2.44
C THR A 112 -6.05 4.30 1.95
N LEU A 113 -6.92 3.47 2.54
CA LEU A 113 -7.13 2.07 2.17
C LEU A 113 -8.32 1.92 1.23
N PRO A 114 -8.36 0.88 0.38
CA PRO A 114 -9.56 0.51 -0.36
C PRO A 114 -10.66 0.10 0.63
N VAL A 115 -11.88 0.62 0.42
CA VAL A 115 -13.10 0.27 1.16
C VAL A 115 -13.73 -1.03 0.68
#